data_AF-A0A6P9AL55-F1
#
_entry.id   AF-A0A6P9AL55-F1
#
_cell.length_a   1.000
_cell.length_b   1.000
_cell.length_c   1.000
_cell.angle_alpha   90.00
_cell.angle_beta   90.00
_cell.angle_gamma   90.00
#
_symmetry.space_group_name_H-M   'P 1'
#
loop_
_entity.id
_entity.type
_entity.pdbx_description
1 polymer ?
#
loop_
_entity_poly.entity_id
_entity_poly.type
_entity_poly.pdbx_seq_one_letter_code
_entity_poly.pdbx_strand_id
1 'polypeptide(L)'
;MQALMRPTLRLARVFGMLPVDLQDGRFHWMSFATAYCVFMGSFFPALGVWGIVRSFGFQTVSNTVAMLNSMMSLLLCGTMALANVLLARHWRALCAAYDHVVTQIHVLAIAPDLRRRHRTLGAVAAGGFTLALLLLLLETWYTYPRLTPRERLILMLVRTALFGLYTVSDLLLAVVSDALTQNLRAFTALLRPAAGEEATPDFWEEARRTYGNLTDLVDFVDGKIGLMMIGSYAQSGIYLCNSLYHILRALWAESVTVSVTNFVAASIRLLCVAFYTTAVHQEWLHLKSVVFKAEARGDTARVVQGVHWLSPGKRPTHSGPED
;
A
#
# COMPACT_ATOMS: atom_id res chain seq x y z
N MET A 1 2.16 10.73 13.27
CA MET A 1 1.53 9.63 12.49
C MET A 1 0.53 8.76 13.28
N GLN A 2 0.82 8.41 14.54
CA GLN A 2 0.08 7.40 15.31
C GLN A 2 -1.44 7.62 15.42
N ALA A 3 -1.91 8.86 15.54
CA ALA A 3 -3.34 9.16 15.62
C ALA A 3 -4.08 8.97 14.27
N LEU A 4 -3.36 9.12 13.14
CA LEU A 4 -3.89 9.02 11.78
C LEU A 4 -3.90 7.59 11.27
N MET A 5 -2.87 6.81 11.61
CA MET A 5 -2.79 5.39 11.25
C MET A 5 -3.54 4.49 12.22
N ARG A 6 -3.88 4.96 13.43
CA ARG A 6 -4.61 4.17 14.44
C ARG A 6 -5.89 3.52 13.92
N PRO A 7 -6.79 4.19 13.17
CA PRO A 7 -7.99 3.56 12.64
C PRO A 7 -7.67 2.47 11.63
N THR A 8 -6.75 2.73 10.70
CA THR A 8 -6.31 1.77 9.67
C THR A 8 -5.61 0.56 10.27
N LEU A 9 -4.73 0.79 11.25
CA LEU A 9 -4.05 -0.25 12.01
C LEU A 9 -5.00 -1.01 12.93
N ARG A 10 -6.02 -0.35 13.51
CA ARG A 10 -7.09 -1.04 14.24
C ARG A 10 -7.89 -1.93 13.30
N LEU A 11 -8.19 -1.47 12.09
CA LEU A 11 -8.86 -2.26 11.06
C LEU A 11 -7.99 -3.46 10.66
N ALA A 12 -6.71 -3.24 10.35
CA ALA A 12 -5.76 -4.31 10.05
C ALA A 12 -5.57 -5.31 11.21
N ARG A 13 -5.65 -4.83 12.47
CA ARG A 13 -5.61 -5.67 13.68
C ARG A 13 -6.90 -6.47 13.86
N VAL A 14 -8.07 -5.90 13.59
CA VAL A 14 -9.37 -6.61 13.58
C VAL A 14 -9.34 -7.76 12.59
N PHE A 15 -8.66 -7.60 11.45
CA PHE A 15 -8.47 -8.65 10.46
C PHE A 15 -7.23 -9.53 10.69
N GLY A 16 -6.45 -9.29 11.75
CA GLY A 16 -5.28 -10.09 12.13
C GLY A 16 -4.06 -9.96 11.22
N MET A 17 -4.03 -8.97 10.32
CA MET A 17 -3.09 -8.96 9.17
C MET A 17 -1.80 -8.17 9.40
N LEU A 18 -1.71 -7.45 10.51
CA LEU A 18 -0.51 -6.71 10.89
C LEU A 18 -0.05 -7.17 12.28
N PRO A 19 1.12 -7.85 12.39
CA PRO A 19 1.68 -8.34 13.65
C PRO A 19 2.37 -7.23 14.46
N VAL A 20 1.71 -6.08 14.59
CA VAL A 20 2.25 -4.91 15.29
C VAL A 20 1.27 -4.46 16.36
N ASP A 21 1.73 -4.38 17.62
CA ASP A 21 0.91 -3.77 18.67
C ASP A 21 0.88 -2.25 18.50
N LEU A 22 -0.32 -1.70 18.63
CA LEU A 22 -0.63 -0.29 18.47
C LEU A 22 -0.23 0.57 19.68
N GLN A 23 -0.06 -0.03 20.86
CA GLN A 23 0.34 0.71 22.06
C GLN A 23 1.84 1.05 22.02
N ASP A 24 2.67 0.07 21.65
CA ASP A 24 4.12 0.22 21.76
C ASP A 24 4.86 0.17 20.41
N GLY A 25 4.12 -0.02 19.30
CA GLY A 25 4.68 -0.23 17.97
C GLY A 25 5.54 -1.49 17.87
N ARG A 26 5.47 -2.40 18.85
CA ARG A 26 6.34 -3.57 18.91
C ARG A 26 5.81 -4.73 18.06
N PHE A 27 6.70 -5.26 17.21
CA PHE A 27 6.48 -6.55 16.57
C PHE A 27 6.70 -7.65 17.59
N HIS A 28 5.69 -8.51 17.78
CA HIS A 28 5.77 -9.67 18.66
C HIS A 28 5.65 -10.95 17.85
N TRP A 29 6.73 -11.73 17.79
CA TRP A 29 6.76 -13.01 17.07
C TRP A 29 5.73 -14.02 17.59
N MET A 30 5.45 -13.98 18.90
CA MET A 30 4.49 -14.85 19.60
C MET A 30 3.07 -14.24 19.70
N SER A 31 2.70 -13.30 18.82
CA SER A 31 1.34 -12.77 18.81
C SER A 31 0.40 -13.66 18.00
N PHE A 32 -0.87 -13.73 18.42
CA PHE A 32 -1.93 -14.39 17.63
C PHE A 32 -1.99 -13.86 16.18
N ALA A 33 -1.73 -12.56 15.98
CA ALA A 33 -1.70 -11.96 14.65
C ALA A 33 -0.53 -12.47 13.79
N THR A 34 0.64 -12.70 14.39
CA THR A 34 1.80 -13.29 13.68
C THR A 34 1.51 -14.74 13.32
N ALA A 35 0.97 -15.51 14.27
CA ALA A 35 0.56 -16.88 14.04
C ALA A 35 -0.52 -16.97 12.94
N TYR A 36 -1.48 -16.05 12.95
CA TYR A 36 -2.49 -15.92 11.92
C TYR A 36 -1.87 -15.55 10.57
N CYS A 37 -1.04 -14.52 10.46
CA CYS A 37 -0.35 -14.17 9.21
C CYS A 37 0.45 -15.34 8.63
N VAL A 38 1.22 -16.05 9.48
CA VAL A 38 1.96 -17.25 9.07
C VAL A 38 0.99 -18.34 8.62
N PHE A 39 -0.07 -18.59 9.38
CA PHE A 39 -1.12 -19.53 9.03
C PHE A 39 -1.77 -19.17 7.68
N MET A 40 -2.21 -17.94 7.45
CA MET A 40 -2.78 -17.51 6.17
C MET A 40 -1.76 -17.69 5.03
N GLY A 41 -0.51 -17.31 5.29
CA GLY A 41 0.60 -17.40 4.34
C GLY A 41 0.99 -18.83 3.97
N SER A 42 0.75 -19.82 4.85
CA SER A 42 1.06 -21.24 4.58
C SER A 42 -0.16 -22.08 4.21
N PHE A 43 -1.29 -21.84 4.88
CA PHE A 43 -2.52 -22.63 4.79
C PHE A 43 -3.27 -22.41 3.49
N PHE A 44 -3.38 -21.17 2.98
CA PHE A 44 -4.06 -20.95 1.71
C PHE A 44 -3.29 -21.44 0.50
N PRO A 45 -1.94 -21.27 0.43
CA PRO A 45 -1.16 -21.96 -0.58
C PRO A 45 -1.36 -23.47 -0.53
N ALA A 46 -1.37 -24.07 0.66
CA ALA A 46 -1.66 -25.50 0.81
C ALA A 46 -3.06 -25.89 0.30
N LEU A 47 -4.09 -25.07 0.58
CA LEU A 47 -5.45 -25.31 0.09
C LEU A 47 -5.60 -25.16 -1.41
N GLY A 48 -4.90 -24.21 -2.05
CA GLY A 48 -4.96 -24.12 -3.50
C GLY A 48 -4.08 -25.18 -4.17
N VAL A 49 -2.96 -25.62 -3.58
CA VAL A 49 -2.24 -26.85 -3.99
C VAL A 49 -3.17 -28.06 -3.90
N TRP A 50 -3.95 -28.19 -2.84
CA TRP A 50 -4.96 -29.23 -2.72
C TRP A 50 -6.04 -29.14 -3.81
N GLY A 51 -6.54 -27.94 -4.10
CA GLY A 51 -7.50 -27.69 -5.19
C GLY A 51 -6.94 -28.07 -6.56
N ILE A 52 -5.67 -27.75 -6.81
CA ILE A 52 -4.91 -28.12 -8.01
C ILE A 52 -4.83 -29.64 -8.13
N VAL A 53 -4.34 -30.33 -7.09
CA VAL A 53 -4.22 -31.79 -7.05
C VAL A 53 -5.57 -32.46 -7.32
N ARG A 54 -6.66 -31.92 -6.77
CA ARG A 54 -8.01 -32.43 -7.01
C ARG A 54 -8.49 -32.18 -8.44
N SER A 55 -8.12 -31.06 -9.06
CA SER A 55 -8.51 -30.72 -10.42
C SER A 55 -7.86 -31.59 -11.50
N PHE A 56 -6.69 -32.20 -11.20
CA PHE A 56 -6.08 -33.22 -12.07
C PHE A 56 -6.94 -34.49 -12.21
N GLY A 57 -7.92 -34.72 -11.34
CA GLY A 57 -8.84 -35.86 -11.42
C GLY A 57 -9.99 -35.71 -12.43
N PHE A 58 -10.22 -34.53 -13.02
CA PHE A 58 -11.33 -34.28 -13.96
C PHE A 58 -10.84 -33.58 -15.24
N GLN A 59 -10.87 -34.28 -16.37
CA GLN A 59 -10.35 -33.86 -17.68
C GLN A 59 -11.29 -32.90 -18.46
N THR A 60 -11.16 -31.57 -18.28
CA THR A 60 -11.60 -30.61 -19.32
C THR A 60 -10.66 -29.39 -19.38
N VAL A 61 -10.43 -28.84 -20.58
CA VAL A 61 -9.53 -27.67 -20.83
C VAL A 61 -9.90 -26.42 -20.00
N SER A 62 -11.18 -26.29 -19.61
CA SER A 62 -11.64 -25.23 -18.69
C SER A 62 -10.97 -25.31 -17.30
N ASN A 63 -10.49 -26.48 -16.89
CA ASN A 63 -9.88 -26.67 -15.58
C ASN A 63 -8.44 -26.12 -15.55
N THR A 64 -7.71 -26.15 -16.66
CA THR A 64 -6.31 -25.66 -16.71
C THR A 64 -6.22 -24.15 -16.49
N VAL A 65 -7.11 -23.36 -17.10
CA VAL A 65 -7.13 -21.89 -16.93
C VAL A 65 -7.54 -21.52 -15.51
N ALA A 66 -8.55 -22.18 -14.95
CA ALA A 66 -8.98 -21.98 -13.57
C ALA A 66 -7.88 -22.34 -12.56
N MET A 67 -7.13 -23.42 -12.85
CA MET A 67 -5.99 -23.87 -12.05
C MET A 67 -4.87 -22.84 -12.08
N LEU A 68 -4.47 -22.36 -13.26
CA LEU A 68 -3.41 -21.35 -13.41
C LEU A 68 -3.78 -20.04 -12.69
N ASN A 69 -5.04 -19.59 -12.83
CA ASN A 69 -5.51 -18.39 -12.13
C ASN A 69 -5.47 -18.55 -10.60
N SER A 70 -5.83 -19.74 -10.10
CA SER A 70 -5.74 -20.07 -8.68
C SER A 70 -4.29 -20.09 -8.20
N MET A 71 -3.37 -20.69 -8.97
CA MET A 71 -1.94 -20.70 -8.66
C MET A 71 -1.35 -19.29 -8.59
N MET A 72 -1.65 -18.45 -9.60
CA MET A 72 -1.18 -17.06 -9.64
C MET A 72 -1.72 -16.26 -8.46
N SER A 73 -3.01 -16.43 -8.13
CA SER A 73 -3.63 -15.76 -6.98
C SER A 73 -2.97 -16.18 -5.66
N LEU A 74 -2.69 -17.48 -5.48
CA LEU A 74 -1.98 -17.94 -4.28
C LEU A 74 -0.55 -17.39 -4.19
N LEU A 75 0.17 -17.38 -5.31
CA LEU A 75 1.53 -16.85 -5.35
C LEU A 75 1.53 -15.38 -4.96
N LEU A 76 0.63 -14.58 -5.54
CA LEU A 76 0.48 -13.16 -5.23
C LEU A 76 0.02 -12.94 -3.78
N CYS A 77 -0.79 -13.85 -3.22
CA CYS A 77 -1.18 -13.79 -1.82
C CYS A 77 0.03 -14.05 -0.91
N GLY A 78 0.84 -15.05 -1.25
CA GLY A 78 2.07 -15.36 -0.51
C GLY A 78 3.07 -14.21 -0.54
N THR A 79 3.31 -13.60 -1.71
CA THR A 79 4.19 -12.44 -1.83
C THR A 79 3.64 -11.23 -1.07
N MET A 80 2.32 -11.01 -1.09
CA MET A 80 1.70 -9.95 -0.30
C MET A 80 1.79 -10.18 1.21
N ALA A 81 1.55 -11.41 1.67
CA ALA A 81 1.69 -11.74 3.08
C ALA A 81 3.14 -11.52 3.53
N LEU A 82 4.11 -11.95 2.74
CA LEU A 82 5.53 -11.69 2.99
C LEU A 82 5.84 -10.19 3.01
N ALA A 83 5.35 -9.42 2.06
CA ALA A 83 5.54 -7.97 2.01
C ALA A 83 4.97 -7.27 3.26
N ASN A 84 3.78 -7.67 3.72
CA ASN A 84 3.19 -7.17 4.96
C ASN A 84 4.04 -7.52 6.19
N VAL A 85 4.57 -8.75 6.28
CA VAL A 85 5.46 -9.16 7.37
C VAL A 85 6.77 -8.36 7.34
N LEU A 86 7.36 -8.16 6.16
CA LEU A 86 8.57 -7.36 6.00
C LEU A 86 8.31 -5.90 6.41
N LEU A 87 7.20 -5.31 5.97
CA LEU A 87 6.82 -3.96 6.36
C LEU A 87 6.58 -3.85 7.87
N ALA A 88 5.91 -4.83 8.48
CA ALA A 88 5.67 -4.88 9.91
C ALA A 88 6.97 -4.88 10.73
N ARG A 89 8.02 -5.57 10.27
CA ARG A 89 9.35 -5.54 10.92
C ARG A 89 9.99 -4.16 10.89
N HIS A 90 9.79 -3.41 9.80
CA HIS A 90 10.36 -2.07 9.62
C HIS A 90 9.43 -0.94 10.08
N TRP A 91 8.25 -1.29 10.60
CA TRP A 91 7.20 -0.33 10.91
C TRP A 91 7.64 0.77 11.88
N ARG A 92 8.41 0.42 12.92
CA ARG A 92 8.91 1.41 13.87
C ARG A 92 9.87 2.41 13.22
N ALA A 93 10.78 1.91 12.39
CA ALA A 93 11.73 2.76 11.68
C ALA A 93 10.99 3.71 10.74
N LEU A 94 9.97 3.20 10.04
CA LEU A 94 9.09 4.03 9.20
C LEU A 94 8.41 5.14 10.00
N CYS A 95 7.78 4.79 11.14
CA CYS A 95 7.10 5.78 11.97
C CYS A 95 8.07 6.81 12.54
N ALA A 96 9.25 6.40 12.98
CA ALA A 96 10.27 7.31 13.50
C ALA A 96 10.78 8.27 12.43
N ALA A 97 11.10 7.77 11.23
CA ALA A 97 11.54 8.59 10.10
C ALA A 97 10.43 9.58 9.67
N TYR A 98 9.19 9.11 9.60
CA TYR A 98 8.05 9.96 9.27
C TYR A 98 7.81 11.05 10.32
N ASP A 99 7.76 10.68 11.61
CA ASP A 99 7.52 11.66 12.68
C ASP A 99 8.66 12.70 12.73
N HIS A 100 9.92 12.30 12.46
CA HIS A 100 11.05 13.22 12.34
C HIS A 100 10.83 14.28 11.23
N VAL A 101 10.49 13.84 10.01
CA VAL A 101 10.21 14.72 8.86
C VAL A 101 9.02 15.63 9.15
N VAL A 102 7.95 15.09 9.75
CA VAL A 102 6.75 15.87 10.08
C VAL A 102 7.06 16.94 11.12
N THR A 103 7.85 16.63 12.15
CA THR A 103 8.27 17.62 13.15
C THR A 103 9.07 18.74 12.51
N GLN A 104 10.01 18.45 11.61
CA GLN A 104 10.76 19.49 10.89
C GLN A 104 9.83 20.36 10.03
N ILE A 105 8.91 19.75 9.27
CA ILE A 105 7.96 20.51 8.45
C ILE A 105 7.02 21.36 9.33
N HIS A 106 6.56 20.87 10.48
CA HIS A 106 5.68 21.64 11.38
C HIS A 106 6.39 22.81 12.07
N VAL A 107 7.68 22.66 12.38
CA VAL A 107 8.49 23.79 12.86
C VAL A 107 8.55 24.90 11.80
N LEU A 108 8.53 24.51 10.53
CA LEU A 108 8.61 25.42 9.40
C LEU A 108 7.23 25.93 8.92
N ALA A 109 6.14 25.19 9.12
CA ALA A 109 4.84 25.47 8.50
C ALA A 109 3.66 25.44 9.50
N ILE A 110 2.77 26.44 9.37
CA ILE A 110 1.43 26.45 9.98
C ILE A 110 0.51 25.60 9.10
N ALA A 111 0.43 24.29 9.33
CA ALA A 111 -0.44 23.41 8.55
C ALA A 111 -1.84 23.26 9.20
N PRO A 112 -2.92 23.79 8.60
CA PRO A 112 -4.28 23.55 9.09
C PRO A 112 -4.85 22.18 8.68
N ASP A 113 -5.69 21.66 9.57
CA ASP A 113 -6.75 20.65 9.40
C ASP A 113 -6.46 19.32 8.66
N LEU A 114 -5.20 18.87 8.64
CA LEU A 114 -4.81 17.50 8.22
C LEU A 114 -5.66 16.43 8.93
N ARG A 115 -6.04 16.66 10.18
CA ARG A 115 -6.76 15.67 11.00
C ARG A 115 -8.15 15.32 10.47
N ARG A 116 -8.85 16.25 9.81
CA ARG A 116 -10.23 16.06 9.36
C ARG A 116 -10.32 15.19 8.11
N ARG A 117 -9.40 15.38 7.16
CA ARG A 117 -9.36 14.65 5.87
C ARG A 117 -9.08 13.15 6.04
N HIS A 118 -8.23 12.79 7.01
CA HIS A 118 -7.92 11.38 7.27
C HIS A 118 -9.05 10.63 7.97
N ARG A 119 -9.88 11.31 8.79
CA ARG A 119 -11.06 10.67 9.38
C ARG A 119 -12.07 10.27 8.31
N THR A 120 -12.30 11.13 7.32
CA THR A 120 -13.19 10.81 6.20
C THR A 120 -12.63 9.67 5.35
N LEU A 121 -11.33 9.65 5.10
CA LEU A 121 -10.67 8.61 4.32
C LEU A 121 -10.72 7.24 5.02
N GLY A 122 -10.47 7.20 6.33
CA GLY A 122 -10.62 5.99 7.15
C GLY A 122 -12.06 5.48 7.22
N ALA A 123 -13.05 6.39 7.32
CA ALA A 123 -14.46 6.01 7.33
C ALA A 123 -14.93 5.44 5.98
N VAL A 124 -14.53 6.08 4.86
CA VAL A 124 -14.83 5.61 3.50
C VAL A 124 -14.18 4.24 3.26
N ALA A 125 -12.92 4.07 3.68
CA ALA A 125 -12.23 2.79 3.57
C ALA A 125 -12.90 1.68 4.39
N ALA A 126 -13.29 1.96 5.63
CA ALA A 126 -13.98 1.01 6.49
C ALA A 126 -15.36 0.61 5.92
N GLY A 127 -16.12 1.58 5.41
CA GLY A 127 -17.40 1.34 4.74
C GLY A 127 -17.24 0.51 3.47
N GLY A 128 -16.29 0.87 2.61
CA GLY A 128 -15.98 0.13 1.38
C GLY A 128 -15.51 -1.30 1.66
N PHE A 129 -14.66 -1.50 2.67
CA PHE A 129 -14.23 -2.82 3.10
C PHE A 129 -15.42 -3.68 3.55
N THR A 130 -16.30 -3.12 4.38
CA THR A 130 -17.46 -3.82 4.92
C THR A 130 -18.43 -4.23 3.81
N LEU A 131 -18.70 -3.33 2.87
CA LEU A 131 -19.55 -3.62 1.71
C LEU A 131 -18.94 -4.71 0.83
N ALA A 132 -17.65 -4.62 0.51
CA ALA A 132 -16.99 -5.61 -0.32
C ALA A 132 -16.95 -7.00 0.35
N LEU A 133 -16.77 -7.04 1.67
CA LEU A 133 -16.86 -8.28 2.44
C LEU A 133 -18.26 -8.91 2.34
N LEU A 134 -19.32 -8.10 2.46
CA LEU A 134 -20.69 -8.59 2.33
C LEU A 134 -20.98 -9.13 0.92
N LEU A 135 -20.51 -8.43 -0.12
CA LEU A 135 -20.66 -8.87 -1.51
C LEU A 135 -19.92 -10.19 -1.77
N LEU A 136 -18.71 -10.34 -1.22
CA LEU A 136 -17.93 -11.57 -1.32
C LEU A 136 -18.64 -12.76 -0.64
N LEU A 137 -19.22 -12.54 0.53
CA LEU A 137 -20.00 -13.54 1.24
C LEU A 137 -21.25 -13.94 0.43
N LEU A 138 -21.97 -12.95 -0.10
CA LEU A 138 -23.13 -13.17 -0.96
C LEU A 138 -22.77 -13.97 -2.20
N GLU A 139 -21.71 -13.57 -2.92
CA GLU A 139 -21.22 -14.25 -4.11
C GLU A 139 -20.87 -15.71 -3.81
N THR A 140 -20.15 -15.97 -2.73
CA THR A 140 -19.75 -17.33 -2.35
C THR A 140 -20.97 -18.20 -2.06
N TRP A 141 -22.02 -17.62 -1.47
CA TRP A 141 -23.27 -18.33 -1.19
C TRP A 141 -24.04 -18.72 -2.45
N TYR A 142 -24.17 -17.79 -3.41
CA TYR A 142 -24.96 -18.01 -4.63
C TYR A 142 -24.21 -18.79 -5.71
N THR A 143 -22.88 -18.65 -5.80
CA THR A 143 -22.09 -19.25 -6.89
C THR A 143 -21.90 -20.76 -6.70
N TYR A 144 -21.90 -21.24 -5.46
CA TYR A 144 -21.59 -22.64 -5.14
C TYR A 144 -22.72 -23.36 -4.41
N PRO A 145 -23.94 -23.45 -5.00
CA PRO A 145 -25.09 -24.08 -4.34
C PRO A 145 -24.90 -25.59 -4.15
N ARG A 146 -24.02 -26.22 -4.94
CA ARG A 146 -23.73 -27.66 -4.90
C ARG A 146 -22.81 -28.09 -3.77
N LEU A 147 -22.14 -27.15 -3.10
CA LEU A 147 -21.24 -27.46 -1.98
C LEU A 147 -22.04 -27.69 -0.69
N THR A 148 -21.56 -28.61 0.15
CA THR A 148 -22.12 -28.81 1.49
C THR A 148 -21.98 -27.53 2.33
N PRO A 149 -22.82 -27.30 3.36
CA PRO A 149 -22.71 -26.12 4.22
C PRO A 149 -21.32 -25.94 4.84
N ARG A 150 -20.65 -27.05 5.22
CA ARG A 150 -19.29 -27.05 5.75
C ARG A 150 -18.27 -26.59 4.71
N GLU A 151 -18.34 -27.10 3.48
CA GLU A 151 -17.44 -26.70 2.39
C GLU A 151 -17.64 -25.23 2.02
N ARG A 152 -18.89 -24.75 1.99
CA ARG A 152 -19.20 -23.33 1.78
C ARG A 152 -18.60 -22.44 2.86
N LEU A 153 -18.73 -22.83 4.13
CA LEU A 153 -18.13 -22.08 5.24
C LEU A 153 -16.60 -22.00 5.10
N ILE A 154 -15.94 -23.12 4.80
CA ILE A 154 -14.48 -23.14 4.59
C ILE A 154 -14.10 -22.21 3.42
N LEU A 155 -14.81 -22.31 2.30
CA LEU A 155 -14.55 -21.47 1.12
C LEU A 155 -14.79 -19.98 1.42
N MET A 156 -15.83 -19.64 2.18
CA MET A 156 -16.10 -18.27 2.64
C MET A 156 -14.95 -17.74 3.48
N LEU A 157 -14.50 -18.50 4.49
CA LEU A 157 -13.38 -18.10 5.33
C LEU A 157 -12.10 -17.87 4.51
N VAL A 158 -11.81 -18.77 3.56
CA VAL A 158 -10.68 -18.66 2.64
C VAL A 158 -10.77 -17.42 1.76
N ARG A 159 -11.93 -17.17 1.14
CA ARG A 159 -12.08 -15.98 0.27
C ARG A 159 -12.01 -14.70 1.09
N THR A 160 -12.66 -14.63 2.24
CA THR A 160 -12.64 -13.48 3.15
C THR A 160 -11.23 -13.15 3.59
N ALA A 161 -10.47 -14.18 3.95
CA ALA A 161 -9.06 -14.11 4.28
C ALA A 161 -8.21 -13.50 3.15
N LEU A 162 -8.29 -14.06 1.94
CA LEU A 162 -7.53 -13.58 0.79
C LEU A 162 -7.91 -12.14 0.44
N PHE A 163 -9.21 -11.87 0.36
CA PHE A 163 -9.75 -10.54 0.08
C PHE A 163 -9.30 -9.51 1.13
N GLY A 164 -9.31 -9.91 2.41
CA GLY A 164 -8.82 -9.10 3.51
C GLY A 164 -7.36 -8.69 3.30
N LEU A 165 -6.49 -9.63 2.94
CA LEU A 165 -5.05 -9.38 2.81
C LEU A 165 -4.77 -8.32 1.75
N TYR A 166 -5.40 -8.48 0.60
CA TYR A 166 -5.27 -7.54 -0.49
C TYR A 166 -5.87 -6.18 -0.15
N THR A 167 -7.04 -6.14 0.48
CA THR A 167 -7.71 -4.86 0.77
C THR A 167 -7.01 -4.06 1.86
N VAL A 168 -6.49 -4.75 2.88
CA VAL A 168 -5.64 -4.13 3.91
C VAL A 168 -4.36 -3.57 3.29
N SER A 169 -3.73 -4.32 2.37
CA SER A 169 -2.52 -3.88 1.67
C SER A 169 -2.76 -2.61 0.85
N ASP A 170 -3.87 -2.55 0.10
CA ASP A 170 -4.23 -1.37 -0.70
C ASP A 170 -4.57 -0.16 0.16
N LEU A 171 -5.29 -0.38 1.26
CA LEU A 171 -5.62 0.68 2.19
C LEU A 171 -4.35 1.25 2.84
N LEU A 172 -3.42 0.37 3.20
CA LEU A 172 -2.13 0.78 3.73
C LEU A 172 -1.33 1.59 2.70
N LEU A 173 -1.29 1.12 1.45
CA LEU A 173 -0.66 1.82 0.34
C LEU A 173 -1.27 3.21 0.13
N ALA A 174 -2.60 3.31 0.14
CA ALA A 174 -3.32 4.58 0.03
C ALA A 174 -2.96 5.54 1.17
N VAL A 175 -2.98 5.07 2.41
CA VAL A 175 -2.68 5.89 3.60
C VAL A 175 -1.23 6.37 3.61
N VAL A 176 -0.27 5.51 3.30
CA VAL A 176 1.15 5.90 3.25
C VAL A 176 1.38 6.89 2.09
N SER A 177 0.79 6.62 0.92
CA SER A 177 0.91 7.52 -0.23
C SER A 177 0.29 8.89 0.04
N ASP A 178 -0.90 8.94 0.65
CA ASP A 178 -1.54 10.20 1.05
C ASP A 178 -0.69 10.96 2.07
N ALA A 179 -0.15 10.28 3.07
CA ALA A 179 0.73 10.89 4.07
C ALA A 179 2.02 11.48 3.46
N LEU A 180 2.64 10.77 2.50
CA LEU A 180 3.79 11.28 1.75
C LEU A 180 3.43 12.47 0.87
N THR A 181 2.33 12.37 0.12
CA THR A 181 1.79 13.43 -0.75
C THR A 181 1.59 14.73 0.05
N GLN A 182 1.04 14.62 1.26
CA GLN A 182 0.81 15.77 2.12
C GLN A 182 2.10 16.39 2.63
N ASN A 183 3.10 15.59 3.02
CA ASN A 183 4.41 16.10 3.44
C ASN A 183 5.12 16.82 2.28
N LEU A 184 5.11 16.22 1.08
CA LEU A 184 5.66 16.84 -0.13
C LEU A 184 4.96 18.15 -0.45
N ARG A 185 3.64 18.18 -0.39
CA ARG A 185 2.85 19.39 -0.66
C ARG A 185 3.10 20.47 0.38
N ALA A 186 3.16 20.13 1.67
CA ALA A 186 3.44 21.06 2.76
C ALA A 186 4.85 21.67 2.62
N PHE A 187 5.85 20.83 2.34
CA PHE A 187 7.21 21.30 2.11
C PHE A 187 7.33 22.17 0.84
N THR A 188 6.62 21.80 -0.23
CA THR A 188 6.59 22.63 -1.44
C THR A 188 5.90 23.98 -1.21
N ALA A 189 4.83 24.00 -0.41
CA ALA A 189 4.14 25.23 -0.04
C ALA A 189 5.04 26.17 0.80
N LEU A 190 5.92 25.61 1.64
CA LEU A 190 6.93 26.35 2.38
C LEU A 190 7.99 26.97 1.46
N LEU A 191 8.49 26.19 0.49
CA LEU A 191 9.56 26.65 -0.41
C LEU A 191 9.08 27.69 -1.42
N ARG A 192 7.80 27.66 -1.82
CA ARG A 192 7.26 28.53 -2.86
C ARG A 192 7.42 30.04 -2.56
N PRO A 193 7.04 30.59 -1.40
CA PRO A 193 7.26 32.00 -1.08
C PRO A 193 8.75 32.32 -0.94
N ALA A 194 9.52 31.44 -0.29
CA ALA A 194 10.96 31.62 -0.11
C ALA A 194 11.75 31.64 -1.42
N ALA A 195 11.25 30.98 -2.48
CA ALA A 195 11.86 31.06 -3.81
C ALA A 195 11.64 32.42 -4.50
N GLY A 196 10.76 33.27 -3.98
CA GLY A 196 10.44 34.61 -4.51
C GLY A 196 10.97 35.78 -3.67
N GLU A 197 11.41 35.53 -2.45
CA GLU A 197 11.87 36.52 -1.48
C GLU A 197 13.31 36.23 -1.05
N GLU A 198 14.04 37.23 -0.53
CA GLU A 198 15.39 37.05 0.04
C GLU A 198 15.30 36.25 1.35
N ALA A 199 15.12 34.93 1.26
CA ALA A 199 15.15 34.04 2.41
C ALA A 199 16.57 33.96 2.99
N THR A 200 16.66 33.80 4.31
CA THR A 200 17.94 33.77 5.01
C THR A 200 18.77 32.52 4.65
N PRO A 201 20.12 32.58 4.72
CA PRO A 201 20.97 31.41 4.51
C PRO A 201 20.60 30.23 5.41
N ASP A 202 20.27 30.52 6.67
CA ASP A 202 19.85 29.53 7.67
C ASP A 202 18.57 28.80 7.25
N PHE A 203 17.60 29.52 6.66
CA PHE A 203 16.40 28.91 6.11
C PHE A 203 16.74 27.90 5.01
N TRP A 204 17.61 28.29 4.07
CA TRP A 204 18.00 27.41 2.97
C TRP A 204 18.76 26.18 3.45
N GLU A 205 19.61 26.31 4.46
CA GLU A 205 20.28 25.17 5.09
C GLU A 205 19.29 24.17 5.70
N GLU A 206 18.35 24.63 6.52
CA GLU A 206 17.34 23.75 7.12
C GLU A 206 16.40 23.15 6.06
N ALA A 207 16.08 23.91 5.01
CA ALA A 207 15.32 23.41 3.88
C ALA A 207 16.03 22.25 3.16
N ARG A 208 17.36 22.30 2.96
CA ARG A 208 18.09 21.15 2.35
C ARG A 208 18.07 19.95 3.25
N ARG A 209 18.30 20.15 4.55
CA ARG A 209 18.26 19.08 5.52
C ARG A 209 16.90 18.39 5.51
N THR A 210 15.83 19.18 5.50
CA THR A 210 14.46 18.68 5.42
C THR A 210 14.20 17.96 4.09
N TYR A 211 14.67 18.49 2.97
CA TYR A 211 14.56 17.84 1.65
C TYR A 211 15.31 16.49 1.60
N GLY A 212 16.53 16.43 2.15
CA GLY A 212 17.32 15.20 2.26
C GLY A 212 16.58 14.14 3.07
N ASN A 213 16.10 14.50 4.26
CA ASN A 213 15.32 13.62 5.11
C ASN A 213 14.01 13.15 4.44
N LEU A 214 13.35 14.03 3.69
CA LEU A 214 12.13 13.70 2.96
C LEU A 214 12.42 12.75 1.79
N THR A 215 13.54 12.93 1.09
CA THR A 215 14.00 12.03 0.01
C THR A 215 14.33 10.66 0.58
N ASP A 216 15.08 10.60 1.69
CA ASP A 216 15.40 9.34 2.38
C ASP A 216 14.14 8.61 2.84
N LEU A 217 13.12 9.34 3.31
CA LEU A 217 11.83 8.77 3.67
C LEU A 217 11.08 8.22 2.45
N VAL A 218 11.07 8.92 1.33
CA VAL A 218 10.45 8.45 0.08
C VAL A 218 11.15 7.20 -0.42
N ASP A 219 12.49 7.19 -0.47
CA ASP A 219 13.29 6.04 -0.88
C ASP A 219 13.08 4.84 0.05
N PHE A 220 13.01 5.09 1.36
CA PHE A 220 12.71 4.06 2.35
C PHE A 220 11.32 3.46 2.12
N VAL A 221 10.32 4.31 1.89
CA VAL A 221 8.95 3.87 1.62
C VAL A 221 8.89 3.08 0.32
N ASP A 222 9.50 3.57 -0.75
CA ASP A 222 9.53 2.91 -2.06
C ASP A 222 10.16 1.52 -1.96
N GLY A 223 11.30 1.41 -1.27
CA GLY A 223 11.98 0.12 -1.06
C GLY A 223 11.19 -0.91 -0.24
N LYS A 224 10.21 -0.50 0.58
CA LYS A 224 9.38 -1.42 1.38
C LYS A 224 7.99 -1.63 0.80
N ILE A 225 7.42 -0.62 0.17
CA ILE A 225 6.05 -0.60 -0.34
C ILE A 225 5.99 -0.92 -1.83
N GLY A 226 7.08 -0.75 -2.59
CA GLY A 226 7.12 -1.03 -4.04
C GLY A 226 6.64 -2.44 -4.38
N LEU A 227 7.04 -3.45 -3.58
CA LEU A 227 6.56 -4.82 -3.76
C LEU A 227 5.04 -4.96 -3.51
N MET A 228 4.52 -4.26 -2.51
CA MET A 228 3.07 -4.21 -2.24
C MET A 228 2.34 -3.48 -3.37
N MET A 229 2.92 -2.41 -3.92
CA MET A 229 2.33 -1.69 -5.04
C MET A 229 2.20 -2.61 -6.26
N ILE A 230 3.29 -3.29 -6.65
CA ILE A 230 3.30 -4.24 -7.78
C ILE A 230 2.31 -5.38 -7.56
N GLY A 231 2.30 -5.98 -6.37
CA GLY A 231 1.36 -7.07 -6.07
C GLY A 231 -0.11 -6.61 -6.11
N SER A 232 -0.39 -5.38 -5.70
CA SER A 232 -1.74 -4.79 -5.74
C SER A 232 -2.22 -4.57 -7.18
N TYR A 233 -1.35 -4.02 -8.04
CA TYR A 233 -1.60 -3.87 -9.47
C TYR A 233 -1.81 -5.22 -10.16
N ALA A 234 -0.91 -6.18 -9.94
CA ALA A 234 -0.99 -7.50 -10.54
C ALA A 234 -2.28 -8.22 -10.14
N GLN A 235 -2.63 -8.20 -8.86
CA GLN A 235 -3.85 -8.84 -8.37
C GLN A 235 -5.11 -8.18 -8.93
N SER A 236 -5.18 -6.85 -8.90
CA SER A 236 -6.34 -6.11 -9.42
C SER A 236 -6.49 -6.30 -10.93
N GLY A 237 -5.38 -6.36 -11.66
CA GLY A 237 -5.35 -6.68 -13.10
C GLY A 237 -5.87 -8.08 -13.40
N ILE A 238 -5.42 -9.10 -12.67
CA ILE A 238 -5.91 -10.48 -12.81
C ILE A 238 -7.42 -10.55 -12.55
N TYR A 239 -7.91 -9.92 -11.47
CA TYR A 239 -9.34 -9.87 -11.19
C TYR A 239 -10.12 -9.20 -12.32
N LEU A 240 -9.62 -8.08 -12.85
CA LEU A 240 -10.26 -7.34 -13.93
C LEU A 240 -10.34 -8.20 -15.21
N CYS A 241 -9.24 -8.87 -15.57
CA CYS A 241 -9.22 -9.81 -16.70
C CYS A 241 -10.18 -10.99 -16.50
N ASN A 242 -10.21 -11.57 -15.29
CA ASN A 242 -11.09 -12.71 -14.99
C ASN A 242 -12.58 -12.29 -15.03
N SER A 243 -12.91 -11.14 -14.43
CA SER A 243 -14.27 -10.59 -14.48
C SER A 243 -14.68 -10.24 -15.91
N LEU A 244 -13.79 -9.66 -16.72
CA LEU A 244 -14.06 -9.38 -18.13
C LEU A 244 -14.31 -10.67 -18.92
N TYR A 245 -13.50 -11.71 -18.71
CA TYR A 245 -13.72 -13.03 -19.32
C TYR A 245 -15.10 -13.59 -18.96
N HIS A 246 -15.49 -13.52 -17.69
CA HIS A 246 -16.81 -13.97 -17.25
C HIS A 246 -17.96 -13.13 -17.81
N ILE A 247 -17.80 -11.81 -17.94
CA ILE A 247 -18.79 -10.94 -18.61
C ILE A 247 -18.94 -11.38 -20.06
N LEU A 248 -17.82 -11.49 -20.80
CA LEU A 248 -17.84 -11.89 -22.21
C LEU A 248 -18.47 -13.26 -22.41
N ARG A 249 -18.24 -14.21 -21.49
CA ARG A 249 -18.89 -15.52 -21.50
C ARG A 249 -20.37 -15.45 -21.12
N ALA A 250 -20.75 -14.62 -20.16
CA ALA A 250 -22.12 -14.43 -19.69
C ALA A 250 -22.99 -13.61 -20.66
N LEU A 251 -22.40 -12.85 -21.60
CA LEU A 251 -23.15 -12.33 -22.75
C LEU A 251 -23.84 -13.45 -23.55
N TRP A 252 -23.39 -14.70 -23.37
CA TRP A 252 -23.97 -15.90 -23.97
C TRP A 252 -24.69 -16.81 -22.94
N ALA A 253 -24.79 -16.44 -21.65
CA ALA A 253 -25.39 -17.25 -20.58
C ALA A 253 -25.89 -16.41 -19.37
N GLU A 254 -27.06 -16.75 -18.83
CA GLU A 254 -27.99 -15.94 -18.00
C GLU A 254 -27.53 -15.31 -16.65
N SER A 255 -26.23 -15.09 -16.35
CA SER A 255 -25.85 -14.35 -15.13
C SER A 255 -24.66 -13.39 -15.29
N VAL A 256 -24.94 -12.22 -15.85
CA VAL A 256 -23.97 -11.12 -16.06
C VAL A 256 -23.72 -10.30 -14.78
N THR A 257 -24.68 -10.25 -13.85
CA THR A 257 -24.70 -9.30 -12.71
C THR A 257 -23.49 -9.43 -11.78
N VAL A 258 -23.19 -10.64 -11.30
CA VAL A 258 -22.05 -10.90 -10.40
C VAL A 258 -20.72 -10.53 -11.05
N SER A 259 -20.55 -10.87 -12.33
CA SER A 259 -19.32 -10.61 -13.09
C SER A 259 -19.11 -9.10 -13.28
N VAL A 260 -20.17 -8.35 -13.55
CA VAL A 260 -20.14 -6.88 -13.65
C VAL A 260 -19.82 -6.24 -12.31
N THR A 261 -20.44 -6.67 -11.21
CA THR A 261 -20.15 -6.14 -9.87
C THR A 261 -18.67 -6.33 -9.51
N ASN A 262 -18.13 -7.52 -9.75
CA ASN A 262 -16.71 -7.80 -9.49
C ASN A 262 -15.78 -6.99 -10.38
N PHE A 263 -16.13 -6.79 -11.65
CA PHE A 263 -15.37 -5.94 -12.57
C PHE A 263 -15.32 -4.49 -12.08
N VAL A 264 -16.46 -3.93 -11.69
CA VAL A 264 -16.55 -2.55 -11.17
C VAL A 264 -15.76 -2.42 -9.88
N ALA A 265 -15.89 -3.36 -8.96
CA ALA A 265 -15.16 -3.34 -7.69
C ALA A 265 -13.63 -3.39 -7.90
N ALA A 266 -13.15 -4.30 -8.77
CA ALA A 266 -11.74 -4.41 -9.11
C ALA A 266 -11.21 -3.13 -9.80
N SER A 267 -12.03 -2.52 -10.68
CA SER A 267 -11.69 -1.27 -11.37
C SER A 267 -11.57 -0.10 -10.41
N ILE A 268 -12.53 0.09 -9.51
CA ILE A 268 -12.49 1.16 -8.50
C ILE A 268 -11.24 1.00 -7.62
N ARG A 269 -10.97 -0.23 -7.16
CA ARG A 269 -9.80 -0.55 -6.35
C ARG A 269 -8.48 -0.20 -7.07
N LEU A 270 -8.33 -0.65 -8.31
CA LEU A 270 -7.17 -0.35 -9.16
C LEU A 270 -6.98 1.16 -9.34
N LEU A 271 -8.06 1.87 -9.66
CA LEU A 271 -8.03 3.33 -9.82
C LEU A 271 -7.66 4.03 -8.52
N CYS A 272 -8.21 3.63 -7.38
CA CYS A 272 -7.85 4.20 -6.09
C CYS A 272 -6.35 4.07 -5.82
N VAL A 273 -5.79 2.86 -5.97
CA VAL A 273 -4.35 2.63 -5.82
C VAL A 273 -3.56 3.51 -6.79
N ALA A 274 -3.96 3.56 -8.05
CA ALA A 274 -3.31 4.40 -9.05
C ALA A 274 -3.33 5.88 -8.69
N PHE A 275 -4.48 6.43 -8.28
CA PHE A 275 -4.60 7.83 -7.87
C PHE A 275 -3.68 8.16 -6.69
N TYR A 276 -3.62 7.33 -5.66
CA TYR A 276 -2.75 7.60 -4.51
C TYR A 276 -1.27 7.52 -4.87
N THR A 277 -0.86 6.52 -5.66
CA THR A 277 0.55 6.37 -6.05
C THR A 277 1.01 7.47 -7.01
N THR A 278 0.14 7.88 -7.95
CA THR A 278 0.45 8.96 -8.89
C THR A 278 0.46 10.33 -8.22
N ALA A 279 -0.35 10.55 -7.18
CA ALA A 279 -0.31 11.79 -6.40
C ALA A 279 1.06 12.03 -5.74
N VAL A 280 1.70 11.00 -5.19
CA VAL A 280 3.06 11.10 -4.64
C VAL A 280 4.04 11.53 -5.74
N HIS A 281 3.97 10.89 -6.90
CA HIS A 281 4.85 11.22 -8.03
C HIS A 281 4.63 12.65 -8.54
N GLN A 282 3.39 13.10 -8.66
CA GLN A 282 3.06 14.46 -9.09
C GLN A 282 3.59 15.51 -8.11
N GLU A 283 3.36 15.34 -6.81
CA GLU A 283 3.89 16.27 -5.80
C GLU A 283 5.42 16.26 -5.75
N TRP A 284 6.05 15.10 -5.99
CA TRP A 284 7.51 14.99 -6.10
C TRP A 284 8.07 15.79 -7.29
N LEU A 285 7.45 15.69 -8.48
CA LEU A 285 7.84 16.50 -9.64
C LEU A 285 7.65 17.99 -9.39
N HIS A 286 6.56 18.34 -8.72
CA HIS A 286 6.25 19.72 -8.37
C HIS A 286 7.29 20.30 -7.41
N LEU A 287 7.64 19.56 -6.35
CA LEU A 287 8.72 19.91 -5.42
C LEU A 287 10.04 20.14 -6.16
N LYS A 288 10.45 19.19 -7.01
CA LYS A 288 11.66 19.33 -7.84
C LYS A 288 11.65 20.62 -8.63
N SER A 289 10.54 20.96 -9.28
CA SER A 289 10.43 22.17 -10.08
C SER A 289 10.65 23.47 -9.28
N VAL A 290 10.23 23.49 -8.01
CA VAL A 290 10.44 24.64 -7.11
C VAL A 290 11.89 24.72 -6.66
N VAL A 291 12.49 23.59 -6.29
CA VAL A 291 13.91 23.53 -5.90
C VAL A 291 14.82 23.97 -7.05
N PHE A 292 14.58 23.49 -8.27
CA PHE A 292 15.35 23.90 -9.46
C PHE A 292 15.23 25.40 -9.76
N LYS A 293 14.03 25.98 -9.58
CA LYS A 293 13.83 27.42 -9.77
C LYS A 293 14.56 28.26 -8.72
N ALA A 294 14.56 27.81 -7.47
CA ALA A 294 15.33 28.45 -6.40
C ALA A 294 16.84 28.37 -6.68
N GLU A 295 17.30 27.23 -7.22
CA GLU A 295 18.71 27.05 -7.60
C GLU A 295 19.13 27.96 -8.75
N ALA A 296 18.31 28.06 -9.80
CA ALA A 296 18.61 28.86 -10.99
C ALA A 296 18.70 30.38 -10.72
N ARG A 297 18.07 30.89 -9.64
CA ARG A 297 18.09 32.32 -9.29
C ARG A 297 19.38 32.77 -8.63
N GLY A 298 20.28 31.86 -8.28
CA GLY A 298 21.56 32.21 -7.67
C GLY A 298 21.46 32.58 -6.18
N ASP A 299 20.27 32.53 -5.58
CA ASP A 299 20.09 32.61 -4.12
C ASP A 299 20.85 31.48 -3.39
N THR A 300 21.10 30.38 -4.10
CA THR A 300 21.93 29.27 -3.63
C THR A 300 23.37 29.32 -4.15
N ALA A 301 23.73 30.13 -5.15
CA ALA A 301 25.05 30.07 -5.81
C ALA A 301 26.24 30.42 -4.88
N ARG A 302 26.01 31.15 -3.78
CA ARG A 302 27.02 31.37 -2.73
C ARG A 302 27.11 30.24 -1.69
N VAL A 303 26.15 29.33 -1.68
CA VAL A 303 26.04 28.20 -0.73
C VAL A 303 26.26 26.84 -1.46
N VAL A 304 26.18 26.82 -2.79
CA VAL A 304 26.23 25.62 -3.67
C VAL A 304 27.66 25.20 -4.06
N GLN A 305 28.69 25.97 -3.75
CA GLN A 305 30.08 25.50 -3.99
C GLN A 305 30.45 24.24 -3.18
N GLY A 306 29.64 23.82 -2.20
CA GLY A 306 29.93 22.63 -1.38
C GLY A 306 29.10 21.37 -1.67
N VAL A 307 27.91 21.45 -2.28
CA VAL A 307 26.99 20.30 -2.33
C VAL A 307 26.17 20.32 -3.62
N HIS A 308 26.57 19.50 -4.58
CA HIS A 308 25.74 19.15 -5.73
C HIS A 308 24.48 18.41 -5.23
N TRP A 309 23.34 19.08 -5.22
CA TRP A 309 22.02 18.50 -4.87
C TRP A 309 21.61 17.30 -5.73
N LEU A 310 22.26 17.12 -6.87
CA LEU A 310 21.90 16.15 -7.91
C LEU A 310 22.99 15.14 -8.23
N SER A 311 24.17 15.24 -7.60
CA SER A 311 25.11 14.13 -7.67
C SER A 311 24.64 13.14 -6.62
N PRO A 312 24.11 11.95 -6.99
CA PRO A 312 23.82 10.91 -6.02
C PRO A 312 25.14 10.64 -5.32
N GLY A 313 25.27 11.18 -4.11
CA GLY A 313 26.48 11.03 -3.33
C GLY A 313 26.78 9.55 -3.30
N LYS A 314 27.95 9.16 -3.79
CA LYS A 314 28.52 7.86 -3.45
C LYS A 314 28.39 7.79 -1.93
N ARG A 315 27.43 7.00 -1.43
CA ARG A 315 27.33 6.74 0.02
C ARG A 315 28.74 6.32 0.39
N PRO A 316 29.41 6.96 1.36
CA PRO A 316 30.65 6.43 1.87
C PRO A 316 30.33 4.99 2.27
N THR A 317 30.82 4.04 1.49
CA THR A 317 30.74 2.64 1.84
C THR A 317 31.44 2.58 3.17
N HIS A 318 30.67 2.35 4.23
CA HIS A 318 31.21 2.02 5.54
C HIS A 318 32.11 0.81 5.31
N SER A 319 33.41 1.06 5.11
CA SER A 319 34.44 0.06 5.31
C SER A 319 34.39 -0.24 6.79
N GLY A 320 33.61 -1.26 7.15
CA GLY A 320 33.73 -1.87 8.46
C GLY A 320 35.18 -2.28 8.67
N PRO A 321 35.73 -2.14 9.88
CA PRO A 321 37.03 -2.72 10.19
C PRO A 321 36.94 -4.23 9.94
N GLU A 322 37.82 -4.73 9.07
CA GLU A 322 38.12 -6.14 8.99
C GLU A 322 38.81 -6.53 10.30
N ASP A 323 38.06 -7.24 11.16
CA ASP A 323 38.59 -8.07 12.25
C ASP A 323 38.40 -9.55 11.88
#